data_AF-A0A821GNN3-F1
#
_entry.id   AF-A0A821GNN3-F1
#
_cell.length_a   1.000
_cell.length_b   1.000
_cell.length_c   1.000
_cell.angle_alpha   90.00
_cell.angle_beta   90.00
_cell.angle_gamma   90.00
#
_symmetry.space_group_name_H-M   'P 1'
#
loop_
_entity.id
_entity.type
_entity.pdbx_description
1 polymer ?
#
loop_
_entity_poly.entity_id
_entity_poly.type
_entity_poly.pdbx_seq_one_letter_code
_entity_poly.pdbx_strand_id
1 'polypeptide(L)' 'MSKCSNDSASQILSYTTVEDPTSMIQKCGLKLKETPRKPIDYKYGPRSIAVGDFNNDSWPDMVVANHIVNDIAIYFG' A
#
# COMPACT_ATOMS: atom_id res chain seq x y z
N MET A 1 -4.06 9.32 16.44
CA MET A 1 -4.27 10.62 15.74
C MET A 1 -3.94 10.40 14.29
N SER A 2 -4.94 10.47 13.41
CA SER A 2 -4.71 10.39 11.96
C SER A 2 -4.01 11.66 11.48
N LYS A 3 -2.88 11.51 10.79
CA LYS A 3 -2.16 12.61 10.14
C LYS A 3 -2.24 12.41 8.62
N CYS A 4 -2.80 13.39 7.92
CA CYS A 4 -2.77 13.46 6.45
C CYS A 4 -1.54 14.28 6.04
N SER A 5 -0.75 13.79 5.08
CA SER A 5 0.23 14.60 4.34
C SER A 5 -0.18 14.60 2.87
N ASN A 6 -0.52 15.78 2.35
CA ASN A 6 -1.10 15.96 1.01
C ASN A 6 -0.30 16.96 0.18
N ASP A 7 1.01 16.81 0.12
CA ASP A 7 1.80 17.63 -0.81
C ASP A 7 1.71 17.06 -2.25
N SER A 8 2.13 17.86 -3.22
CA SER A 8 2.09 17.49 -4.64
C SER A 8 3.04 16.34 -5.01
N ALA A 9 3.91 15.90 -4.09
CA ALA A 9 4.96 14.92 -4.33
C ALA A 9 4.67 13.55 -3.70
N SER A 10 3.86 13.47 -2.64
CA SER A 10 3.56 12.23 -1.94
C SER A 10 2.26 12.29 -1.15
N GLN A 11 1.35 11.35 -1.42
CA GLN A 11 0.13 11.14 -0.65
C GLN A 11 0.38 10.00 0.36
N ILE A 12 0.51 10.33 1.65
CA ILE A 12 0.72 9.33 2.71
C ILE A 12 -0.40 9.41 3.74
N LEU A 13 -1.06 8.26 3.97
CA LEU A 13 -2.00 8.04 5.07
C LEU A 13 -1.34 7.20 6.16
N SER A 14 -1.33 7.70 7.39
CA SER A 14 -1.00 6.89 8.57
C SER A 14 -2.23 6.76 9.46
N TYR A 15 -2.68 5.53 9.71
CA TYR A 15 -3.83 5.24 10.55
C TYR A 15 -3.50 4.13 11.56
N THR A 16 -3.92 4.31 12.81
CA THR A 16 -3.66 3.37 13.93
C THR A 16 -4.95 2.86 14.57
N THR A 17 -6.11 3.25 14.03
CA THR A 17 -7.44 2.90 14.57
C THR A 17 -8.37 2.50 13.42
N VAL A 18 -9.40 1.73 13.76
CA VAL A 18 -10.43 1.14 12.86
C VAL A 18 -11.41 2.22 12.34
N GLU A 19 -10.89 3.34 11.85
CA GLU A 19 -11.72 4.24 11.02
C GLU A 19 -11.84 3.59 9.63
N ASP A 20 -13.05 3.57 9.07
CA ASP A 20 -13.30 3.06 7.72
C ASP A 20 -12.32 3.73 6.75
N PRO A 21 -11.46 2.98 6.03
CA PRO A 21 -10.50 3.53 5.09
C PRO A 21 -11.13 4.51 4.10
N THR A 22 -12.38 4.27 3.70
CA THR A 22 -13.17 5.12 2.80
C THR A 22 -13.38 6.52 3.38
N SER A 23 -13.74 6.60 4.65
CA SER A 23 -13.93 7.87 5.37
C SER A 23 -12.62 8.66 5.49
N MET A 24 -11.49 7.97 5.61
CA MET A 24 -10.16 8.56 5.72
C MET A 24 -9.65 9.11 4.39
N ILE A 25 -9.89 8.40 3.30
CA ILE A 25 -9.58 8.86 1.93
C ILE A 25 -10.29 10.19 1.65
N GLN A 26 -11.58 10.26 1.99
CA GLN A 26 -12.38 11.46 1.79
C GLN A 26 -11.93 12.62 2.72
N LYS A 27 -11.63 12.32 3.98
CA LYS A 27 -11.14 13.30 4.97
C LYS A 27 -9.80 13.93 4.59
N CYS A 28 -8.89 13.13 4.01
CA CYS A 28 -7.61 13.62 3.54
C CYS A 28 -7.69 14.15 2.09
N GLY A 29 -8.86 14.23 1.44
CA GLY A 29 -9.00 14.77 0.09
C GLY A 29 -8.18 14.03 -0.98
N LEU A 30 -7.85 12.76 -0.74
CA LEU A 30 -7.04 11.97 -1.65
C LEU A 30 -7.85 11.61 -2.87
N LYS A 31 -7.29 11.88 -4.04
CA LYS A 31 -7.89 11.48 -5.31
C LYS A 31 -7.34 10.11 -5.69
N LEU A 32 -7.99 9.06 -5.20
CA LEU A 32 -7.68 7.71 -5.64
C LEU A 32 -8.29 7.47 -7.02
N LYS A 33 -7.47 6.95 -7.94
CA LYS A 33 -7.96 6.41 -9.20
C LYS A 33 -8.41 4.98 -8.93
N GLU A 34 -9.68 4.84 -8.55
CA GLU A 34 -10.34 3.54 -8.49
C GLU A 34 -10.09 2.82 -9.82
N THR A 35 -9.40 1.67 -9.75
CA THR A 35 -9.30 0.78 -10.90
C THR A 35 -10.36 -0.31 -10.69
N PRO A 36 -11.00 -0.81 -11.76
CA PRO A 36 -11.95 -1.92 -11.65
C PRO A 36 -11.22 -3.26 -11.39
N ARG A 37 -10.21 -3.26 -10.51
CA ARG A 37 -9.54 -4.47 -10.07
C ARG A 37 -10.38 -5.08 -8.96
N LYS A 38 -10.80 -6.32 -9.20
CA LYS A 38 -11.37 -7.18 -8.17
C LYS A 38 -10.45 -7.18 -6.95
N PRO A 39 -10.98 -7.04 -5.71
CA PRO A 39 -10.17 -7.16 -4.50
C PRO A 39 -9.32 -8.42 -4.59
N ILE A 40 -8.01 -8.27 -4.38
CA ILE A 40 -7.08 -9.40 -4.36
C ILE A 40 -7.53 -10.37 -3.27
N ASP A 41 -7.60 -11.64 -3.66
CA ASP A 41 -8.05 -12.73 -2.82
C ASP A 41 -7.27 -12.74 -1.50
N TYR A 42 -8.00 -12.70 -0.39
CA TYR A 42 -7.51 -12.60 1.00
C TYR A 42 -6.59 -13.76 1.41
N LYS A 43 -6.46 -14.77 0.54
CA LYS A 43 -5.61 -15.94 0.70
C LYS A 43 -4.16 -15.64 1.09
N TYR A 44 -3.58 -14.55 0.61
CA TYR A 44 -2.14 -14.31 0.78
C TYR A 44 -1.77 -13.72 2.16
N GLY A 45 -2.66 -12.93 2.77
CA GLY A 45 -2.40 -12.29 4.06
C GLY A 45 -1.09 -11.48 4.10
N PRO A 46 -0.97 -10.41 3.30
CA PRO A 46 0.21 -9.56 3.34
C PRO A 46 0.38 -8.95 4.74
N ARG A 47 1.55 -9.14 5.36
CA ARG A 47 1.83 -8.67 6.73
C ARG A 47 2.76 -7.45 6.76
N SER A 48 3.68 -7.38 5.81
CA SER A 48 4.64 -6.28 5.70
C SER A 48 5.06 -6.08 4.25
N ILE A 49 5.43 -4.85 3.93
CA ILE A 49 5.93 -4.43 2.62
C ILE A 49 7.25 -3.68 2.81
N ALA A 50 8.20 -3.90 1.92
CA ALA A 50 9.41 -3.09 1.78
C ALA A 50 9.54 -2.58 0.34
N VAL A 51 10.11 -1.39 0.17
CA VAL A 51 10.34 -0.74 -1.13
C VAL A 51 11.82 -0.39 -1.24
N GLY A 52 12.42 -0.66 -2.40
CA GLY A 52 13.83 -0.42 -2.68
C GLY A 52 14.18 -0.85 -4.10
N ASP A 53 15.39 -0.58 -4.56
CA ASP A 53 15.90 -1.13 -5.82
C ASP A 53 16.60 -2.47 -5.49
N PHE A 54 15.91 -3.59 -5.72
CA PHE A 54 16.36 -4.93 -5.36
C PHE A 54 16.99 -5.68 -6.53
N ASN A 55 16.76 -5.23 -7.77
CA ASN A 55 17.32 -5.82 -8.99
C ASN A 55 18.39 -4.94 -9.69
N ASN A 56 18.68 -3.76 -9.14
CA ASN A 56 19.65 -2.78 -9.61
C ASN A 56 19.35 -2.19 -11.01
N ASP A 57 18.07 -1.95 -11.32
CA ASP A 57 17.63 -1.30 -12.56
C ASP A 57 17.31 0.21 -12.39
N SER A 58 17.51 0.75 -11.18
CA SER A 58 17.19 2.13 -10.78
C SER A 58 15.69 2.45 -10.68
N TRP A 59 14.80 1.46 -10.78
CA TRP A 59 13.37 1.60 -10.53
C TRP A 59 13.00 1.03 -9.16
N PRO A 60 12.03 1.63 -8.45
CA PRO A 60 11.58 1.10 -7.16
C PRO A 60 10.84 -0.23 -7.32
N ASP A 61 11.37 -1.26 -6.68
CA ASP A 61 10.75 -2.57 -6.53
C ASP A 61 9.94 -2.66 -5.22
N MET A 62 9.11 -3.71 -5.12
CA MET A 62 8.31 -4.01 -3.94
C MET A 62 8.48 -5.45 -3.50
N VAL A 63 8.71 -5.66 -2.20
CA VAL A 63 8.72 -6.98 -1.56
C VAL A 63 7.56 -7.09 -0.58
N VAL A 64 6.80 -8.19 -0.66
CA VAL A 64 5.62 -8.45 0.19
C VAL A 64 5.80 -9.78 0.94
N ALA A 65 5.71 -9.72 2.27
CA ALA A 65 5.71 -10.93 3.11
C ALA A 65 4.27 -11.42 3.34
N ASN A 66 3.97 -12.62 2.83
CA ASN A 66 2.64 -13.25 2.86
C ASN A 66 2.58 -14.31 3.97
N HIS A 67 2.01 -13.96 5.13
CA HIS A 67 2.10 -14.81 6.31
C HIS A 67 1.13 -16.00 6.30
N ILE A 68 0.00 -15.91 5.58
CA ILE A 68 -0.99 -17.01 5.55
C ILE A 68 -0.47 -18.18 4.73
N VAL A 69 0.17 -17.88 3.60
CA VAL A 69 0.70 -18.90 2.68
C VAL A 69 2.20 -19.17 2.87
N ASN A 70 2.85 -18.48 3.81
CA ASN A 70 4.29 -18.59 4.09
C ASN A 70 5.16 -18.35 2.84
N ASP A 71 4.93 -17.23 2.16
CA ASP A 71 5.61 -16.89 0.90
C ASP A 71 6.13 -15.44 0.90
N ILE A 72 7.08 -15.15 0.02
CA ILE A 72 7.59 -13.82 -0.26
C ILE A 72 7.43 -13.53 -1.74
N ALA A 73 6.69 -12.48 -2.08
CA ALA A 73 6.56 -12.01 -3.46
C ALA A 73 7.46 -10.78 -3.70
N ILE A 74 8.10 -10.74 -4.88
CA ILE A 74 8.87 -9.58 -5.35
C ILE A 74 8.23 -9.09 -6.65
N TYR A 75 7.97 -7.78 -6.72
CA TYR A 75 7.45 -7.09 -7.90
C TYR A 75 8.50 -6.10 -8.38
N PHE A 76 8.96 -6.27 -9.61
CA PHE A 76 9.90 -5.34 -10.24
C PHE A 76 9.17 -4.16 -10.87
N GLY A 77 9.85 -3.00 -10.87
CA GLY A 77 9.37 -1.71 -11.38
C GLY A 77 9.16 -1.64 -12.89
#